data_AF-A0AAJ2BSN7-F1
#
_entry.id   AF-A0AAJ2BSN7-F1
#
_cell.length_a   1.000
_cell.length_b   1.000
_cell.length_c   1.000
_cell.angle_alpha   90.00
_cell.angle_beta   90.00
_cell.angle_gamma   90.00
#
_symmetry.space_group_name_H-M   'P 1'
#
loop_
_entity.id
_entity.type
_entity.pdbx_description
1 polymer ?
#
loop_
_entity_poly.entity_id
_entity_poly.type
_entity_poly.pdbx_seq_one_letter_code
_entity_poly.pdbx_strand_id
1 'polypeptide(L)'
;MELAVVLAVIGLIIGAVAIGKDVQRNAEYTKIKNKFIDQWEQAYNQYYQRTGVVVGDSQTAPRIMVNGTAYVAAAGSPTSGGDMAALVAAGSEPVPVCSRNPETGTMRSDSPFTANVNDLRAYMTRAGIRMPPGRAEGQEDLYVYTDTNGSPQEIQVCFQWNRPTTPEGSGNVMVISGLTPDLARMLDQMIDGKPDAQEGRFRLRGIANGTPNGPGVEWSANNSFGRGAGAPTATGAGNTRDEEQVITLTAIYKMNQ
;
A
#
# COMPACT_ATOMS: atom_id res chain seq x y z
N MET A 1 45.95 30.15 6.03
CA MET A 1 46.10 28.75 5.61
C MET A 1 45.22 27.81 6.45
N GLU A 2 45.11 28.01 7.76
CA GLU A 2 44.33 27.12 8.65
C GLU A 2 42.82 27.09 8.35
N LEU A 3 42.17 28.25 8.16
CA LEU A 3 40.72 28.32 7.87
C LEU A 3 40.34 27.72 6.50
N ALA A 4 41.22 27.78 5.50
CA ALA A 4 40.97 27.22 4.17
C ALA A 4 41.04 25.68 4.19
N VAL A 5 41.97 25.11 4.96
CA VAL A 5 42.06 23.65 5.15
C VAL A 5 40.83 23.13 5.91
N VAL A 6 40.36 23.85 6.93
CA VAL A 6 39.16 23.47 7.69
C VAL A 6 37.92 23.42 6.80
N LEU A 7 37.68 24.46 5.97
CA LEU A 7 36.54 24.48 5.06
C LEU A 7 36.63 23.38 3.99
N ALA A 8 37.82 23.11 3.46
CA ALA A 8 38.04 22.03 2.50
C ALA A 8 37.72 20.65 3.12
N VAL A 9 38.15 20.41 4.36
CA VAL A 9 37.87 19.16 5.08
C VAL A 9 36.37 19.02 5.37
N ILE A 10 35.68 20.08 5.82
CA ILE A 10 34.23 20.04 6.07
C ILE A 10 33.48 19.79 4.76
N GLY A 11 33.85 20.45 3.65
CA GLY A 11 33.23 20.23 2.35
C GLY A 11 33.37 18.78 1.86
N LEU A 12 34.53 18.16 2.07
CA LEU A 12 34.77 16.76 1.73
C LEU A 12 33.93 15.79 2.58
N ILE A 13 33.82 16.06 3.89
CA ILE A 13 33.01 15.23 4.80
C ILE A 13 31.52 15.34 4.44
N ILE A 14 31.00 16.54 4.23
CA ILE A 14 29.57 16.74 3.86
C ILE A 14 29.26 16.07 2.53
N GLY A 15 30.16 16.18 1.53
CA GLY A 15 30.00 15.50 0.24
C GLY A 15 29.89 13.98 0.38
N ALA A 16 30.73 13.37 1.22
CA ALA A 16 30.68 11.93 1.47
C ALA A 16 29.41 11.49 2.24
N VAL A 17 28.98 12.29 3.23
CA VAL A 17 27.76 11.99 4.02
C VAL A 17 26.49 12.07 3.17
N ALA A 18 26.40 13.03 2.25
CA ALA A 18 25.26 13.16 1.35
C ALA A 18 25.05 11.90 0.49
N ILE A 19 26.14 11.38 -0.10
CA ILE A 19 26.11 10.13 -0.88
C ILE A 19 25.70 8.94 0.00
N GLY A 20 26.21 8.87 1.24
CA GLY A 20 25.87 7.82 2.19
C GLY A 20 24.37 7.79 2.55
N LYS A 21 23.75 8.96 2.77
CA LYS A 21 22.33 9.08 3.12
C LYS A 21 21.41 8.58 1.99
N ASP A 22 21.74 8.87 0.74
CA ASP A 22 20.96 8.43 -0.42
C ASP A 22 21.04 6.91 -0.63
N VAL A 23 22.24 6.34 -0.52
CA VAL A 23 22.45 4.89 -0.60
C VAL A 23 21.70 4.17 0.52
N GLN A 24 21.77 4.70 1.75
CA GLN A 24 21.07 4.13 2.89
C GLN A 24 19.54 4.16 2.70
N ARG A 25 18.99 5.25 2.16
CA ARG A 25 17.55 5.37 1.88
C ARG A 25 17.09 4.36 0.84
N ASN A 26 17.80 4.24 -0.28
CA ASN A 26 17.50 3.25 -1.30
C ASN A 26 17.57 1.82 -0.75
N ALA A 27 18.57 1.52 0.10
CA ALA A 27 18.67 0.23 0.76
C ALA A 27 17.47 -0.04 1.69
N GLU A 28 17.01 0.96 2.45
CA GLU A 28 15.82 0.84 3.30
C GLU A 28 14.56 0.59 2.46
N TYR A 29 14.40 1.26 1.32
CA TYR A 29 13.26 1.04 0.42
C TYR A 29 13.26 -0.38 -0.20
N THR A 30 14.43 -0.88 -0.63
CA THR A 30 14.58 -2.28 -1.06
C THR A 30 14.29 -3.26 0.06
N LYS A 31 14.69 -2.94 1.29
CA LYS A 31 14.39 -3.75 2.47
C LYS A 31 12.89 -3.78 2.77
N ILE A 32 12.20 -2.64 2.72
CA ILE A 32 10.73 -2.55 2.86
C ILE A 32 10.05 -3.47 1.85
N LYS A 33 10.44 -3.39 0.57
CA LYS A 33 9.92 -4.27 -0.47
C LYS A 33 10.11 -5.75 -0.14
N ASN A 34 11.36 -6.17 0.07
CA ASN A 34 11.71 -7.59 0.17
C ASN A 34 11.30 -8.23 1.50
N LYS A 35 11.37 -7.47 2.60
CA LYS A 35 11.15 -7.99 3.95
C LYS A 35 9.74 -7.78 4.45
N PHE A 36 9.01 -6.80 3.92
CA PHE A 36 7.66 -6.50 4.37
C PHE A 36 6.61 -6.76 3.28
N ILE A 37 6.63 -5.98 2.20
CA ILE A 37 5.59 -6.04 1.15
C ILE A 37 5.54 -7.42 0.49
N ASP A 38 6.69 -7.97 0.09
CA ASP A 38 6.75 -9.29 -0.57
C ASP A 38 6.38 -10.43 0.36
N GLN A 39 6.65 -10.28 1.65
CA GLN A 39 6.25 -11.29 2.64
C GLN A 39 4.72 -11.32 2.80
N TRP A 40 4.05 -10.16 2.72
CA TRP A 40 2.60 -10.08 2.72
C TRP A 40 1.96 -10.62 1.43
N GLU A 41 2.54 -10.34 0.26
CA GLU A 41 2.10 -10.96 -1.01
C GLU A 41 2.24 -12.49 -0.95
N GLN A 42 3.37 -12.99 -0.45
CA GLN A 42 3.60 -14.43 -0.27
C GLN A 42 2.62 -15.04 0.73
N ALA A 43 2.33 -14.38 1.86
CA ALA A 43 1.36 -14.85 2.84
C ALA A 43 -0.05 -14.94 2.25
N TYR A 44 -0.46 -13.96 1.45
CA TYR A 44 -1.73 -13.99 0.72
C TYR A 44 -1.82 -15.18 -0.24
N ASN A 45 -0.77 -15.38 -1.06
CA ASN A 45 -0.74 -16.50 -2.02
C ASN A 45 -0.73 -17.85 -1.31
N GLN A 46 0.00 -17.99 -0.19
CA GLN A 46 0.00 -19.20 0.62
C GLN A 46 -1.36 -19.46 1.27
N TYR A 47 -2.06 -18.40 1.72
CA TYR A 47 -3.42 -18.53 2.24
C TYR A 47 -4.35 -19.14 1.19
N TYR A 48 -4.31 -18.63 -0.04
CA TYR A 48 -5.09 -19.16 -1.15
C TYR A 48 -4.74 -20.61 -1.47
N GLN A 49 -3.44 -20.94 -1.57
CA GLN A 49 -2.98 -22.30 -1.83
C GLN A 49 -3.40 -23.31 -0.75
N ARG A 50 -3.52 -22.89 0.52
CA ARG A 50 -3.92 -23.76 1.63
C ARG A 50 -5.42 -23.93 1.79
N THR A 51 -6.17 -22.86 1.57
CA THR A 51 -7.62 -22.84 1.87
C THR A 51 -8.49 -22.97 0.63
N GLY A 52 -7.94 -22.78 -0.56
CA GLY A 52 -8.67 -22.75 -1.83
C GLY A 52 -9.52 -21.49 -2.04
N VAL A 53 -9.49 -20.54 -1.09
CA VAL A 53 -10.26 -19.30 -1.14
C VAL A 53 -9.40 -18.12 -0.71
N VAL A 54 -9.82 -16.91 -1.06
CA VAL A 54 -9.09 -15.69 -0.69
C VAL A 54 -9.36 -15.30 0.77
N VAL A 55 -8.52 -14.44 1.34
CA VAL A 55 -8.56 -14.07 2.77
C VAL A 55 -9.96 -13.59 3.17
N GLY A 56 -10.57 -14.27 4.16
CA GLY A 56 -11.89 -13.93 4.70
C GLY A 56 -13.09 -14.41 3.87
N ASP A 57 -12.85 -15.21 2.82
CA ASP A 57 -13.92 -15.82 2.03
C ASP A 57 -14.37 -17.19 2.58
N SER A 58 -15.52 -17.68 2.12
CA SER A 58 -16.12 -18.94 2.58
C SER A 58 -15.61 -20.13 1.77
N GLN A 59 -15.06 -21.14 2.43
CA GLN A 59 -14.63 -22.39 1.78
C GLN A 59 -15.81 -23.23 1.26
N THR A 60 -17.00 -23.09 1.86
CA THR A 60 -18.20 -23.86 1.47
C THR A 60 -19.11 -23.10 0.50
N ALA A 61 -18.92 -21.79 0.37
CA ALA A 61 -19.62 -20.95 -0.58
C ALA A 61 -18.69 -19.85 -1.12
N PRO A 62 -17.67 -20.20 -1.93
CA PRO A 62 -16.63 -19.26 -2.35
C PRO A 62 -17.21 -18.11 -3.17
N ARG A 63 -16.81 -16.89 -2.81
CA ARG A 63 -17.21 -15.66 -3.48
C ARG A 63 -16.11 -15.03 -4.32
N ILE A 64 -14.87 -15.50 -4.15
CA ILE A 64 -13.67 -15.02 -4.84
C ILE A 64 -13.44 -13.52 -4.53
N MET A 65 -13.84 -13.11 -3.32
CA MET A 65 -13.72 -11.75 -2.81
C MET A 65 -13.05 -11.79 -1.45
N VAL A 66 -12.09 -10.91 -1.22
CA VAL A 66 -11.55 -10.68 0.12
C VAL A 66 -12.71 -10.30 1.04
N ASN A 67 -12.73 -10.94 2.21
CA ASN A 67 -13.84 -10.91 3.15
C ASN A 67 -15.18 -11.30 2.54
N GLY A 68 -15.15 -12.21 1.56
CA GLY A 68 -16.31 -12.64 0.82
C GLY A 68 -17.44 -13.12 1.74
N THR A 69 -17.14 -13.72 2.90
CA THR A 69 -18.15 -14.15 3.89
C THR A 69 -19.13 -13.05 4.31
N ALA A 70 -18.69 -11.79 4.35
CA ALA A 70 -19.50 -10.63 4.68
C ALA A 70 -20.36 -10.10 3.52
N TYR A 71 -20.12 -10.55 2.28
CA TYR A 71 -20.94 -10.19 1.14
C TYR A 71 -22.31 -10.88 1.22
N VAL A 72 -23.37 -10.08 1.11
CA VAL A 72 -24.74 -10.56 1.00
C VAL A 72 -25.26 -10.17 -0.38
N ALA A 73 -25.43 -11.16 -1.25
CA ALA A 73 -26.01 -10.93 -2.57
C ALA A 73 -27.49 -10.56 -2.44
N ALA A 74 -27.95 -9.62 -3.25
CA ALA A 74 -29.37 -9.32 -3.38
C ALA A 74 -30.14 -10.53 -3.93
N ALA A 75 -31.42 -10.65 -3.59
CA ALA A 75 -32.26 -11.75 -4.07
C ALA A 75 -32.23 -11.87 -5.60
N GLY A 76 -31.91 -13.06 -6.12
CA GLY A 76 -31.81 -13.31 -7.56
C GLY A 76 -30.50 -12.89 -8.23
N SER A 77 -29.54 -12.31 -7.49
CA SER A 77 -28.19 -12.05 -7.99
C SER A 77 -27.27 -13.25 -7.75
N PRO A 78 -26.32 -13.55 -8.67
CA PRO A 78 -25.32 -14.58 -8.39
C PRO A 78 -24.48 -14.16 -7.19
N THR A 79 -24.18 -15.12 -6.32
CA THR A 79 -23.37 -14.90 -5.11
C THR A 79 -21.88 -14.79 -5.43
N SER A 80 -21.44 -15.30 -6.58
CA SER A 80 -20.06 -15.26 -7.06
C SER A 80 -19.96 -15.53 -8.56
N GLY A 81 -18.82 -15.15 -9.16
CA GLY A 81 -18.53 -15.36 -10.58
C GLY A 81 -19.17 -14.34 -11.52
N GLY A 82 -18.67 -14.27 -12.75
CA GLY A 82 -19.15 -13.32 -13.76
C GLY A 82 -18.75 -11.86 -13.50
N ASP A 83 -19.38 -10.93 -14.24
CA ASP A 83 -19.16 -9.50 -14.04
C ASP A 83 -19.99 -8.97 -12.86
N MET A 84 -19.31 -8.73 -11.74
CA MET A 84 -19.91 -8.22 -10.51
C MET A 84 -20.15 -6.70 -10.53
N ALA A 85 -19.88 -6.00 -11.65
CA ALA A 85 -19.99 -4.55 -11.79
C ALA A 85 -21.39 -4.01 -11.44
N ALA A 86 -22.45 -4.70 -11.91
CA ALA A 86 -23.84 -4.29 -11.71
C ALA A 86 -24.47 -4.91 -10.45
N LEU A 87 -23.78 -5.87 -9.82
CA LEU A 87 -24.31 -6.69 -8.72
C LEU A 87 -23.83 -6.21 -7.34
N VAL A 88 -22.71 -5.48 -7.31
CA VAL A 88 -22.20 -4.86 -6.09
C VAL A 88 -22.24 -3.35 -6.26
N ALA A 89 -23.18 -2.70 -5.57
CA ALA A 89 -23.26 -1.25 -5.56
C ALA A 89 -22.05 -0.64 -4.85
N ALA A 90 -21.65 0.56 -5.28
CA ALA A 90 -20.62 1.31 -4.58
C ALA A 90 -21.06 1.58 -3.13
N GLY A 91 -20.22 1.21 -2.17
CA GLY A 91 -20.51 1.27 -0.75
C GLY A 91 -21.06 -0.03 -0.14
N SER A 92 -21.46 -1.02 -0.95
CA SER A 92 -21.92 -2.34 -0.47
C SER A 92 -20.91 -3.46 -0.70
N GLU A 93 -19.69 -3.14 -1.12
CA GLU A 93 -18.60 -4.10 -1.21
C GLU A 93 -18.16 -4.55 0.20
N PRO A 94 -17.61 -5.77 0.35
CA PRO A 94 -17.16 -6.27 1.65
C PRO A 94 -16.21 -5.31 2.37
N VAL A 95 -16.32 -5.30 3.70
CA VAL A 95 -15.41 -4.50 4.52
C VAL A 95 -13.98 -5.04 4.38
N PRO A 96 -12.95 -4.17 4.35
CA PRO A 96 -11.58 -4.61 4.27
C PRO A 96 -11.16 -5.49 5.45
N VAL A 97 -10.15 -6.34 5.20
CA VAL A 97 -9.49 -7.17 6.21
C VAL A 97 -8.20 -6.47 6.63
N CYS A 98 -8.11 -6.11 7.91
CA CYS A 98 -6.97 -5.40 8.50
C CYS A 98 -6.66 -6.03 9.88
N SER A 99 -5.55 -5.66 10.52
CA SER A 99 -5.32 -6.00 11.95
C SER A 99 -5.56 -4.82 12.91
N ARG A 100 -5.80 -3.62 12.37
CA ARG A 100 -6.23 -2.42 13.13
C ARG A 100 -6.94 -1.43 12.21
N ASN A 101 -7.55 -0.41 12.81
CA ASN A 101 -8.16 0.69 12.07
C ASN A 101 -7.10 1.40 11.20
N PRO A 102 -7.31 1.46 9.87
CA PRO A 102 -6.50 2.28 9.00
C PRO A 102 -6.84 3.75 9.15
N GLU A 103 -5.94 4.62 8.70
CA GLU A 103 -6.20 6.07 8.65
C GLU A 103 -7.39 6.36 7.72
N THR A 104 -8.25 7.28 8.13
CA THR A 104 -9.43 7.71 7.37
C THR A 104 -9.05 8.10 5.94
N GLY A 105 -9.80 7.58 4.97
CA GLY A 105 -9.61 7.87 3.55
C GLY A 105 -8.53 7.03 2.86
N THR A 106 -7.80 6.17 3.57
CA THR A 106 -6.82 5.25 2.94
C THR A 106 -7.48 4.03 2.32
N MET A 107 -8.53 3.49 2.95
CA MET A 107 -9.30 2.39 2.40
C MET A 107 -10.42 2.88 1.49
N ARG A 108 -11.02 1.99 0.70
CA ARG A 108 -12.22 2.32 -0.11
C ARG A 108 -13.40 2.77 0.77
N SER A 109 -13.57 2.15 1.93
CA SER A 109 -14.55 2.53 2.95
C SER A 109 -13.89 2.61 4.32
N ASP A 110 -14.24 3.63 5.12
CA ASP A 110 -13.72 3.83 6.47
C ASP A 110 -14.42 2.94 7.51
N SER A 111 -14.66 1.68 7.14
CA SER A 111 -15.24 0.69 8.04
C SER A 111 -14.22 0.32 9.13
N PRO A 112 -14.59 0.39 10.41
CA PRO A 112 -13.66 0.05 11.49
C PRO A 112 -13.27 -1.42 11.43
N PHE A 113 -12.01 -1.68 11.78
CA PHE A 113 -11.55 -3.02 12.16
C PHE A 113 -12.34 -3.52 13.37
N THR A 114 -12.76 -4.78 13.28
CA THR A 114 -13.45 -5.52 14.32
C THR A 114 -12.75 -6.87 14.49
N ALA A 115 -12.19 -7.09 15.69
CA ALA A 115 -11.49 -8.34 16.02
C ALA A 115 -12.38 -9.57 15.75
N ASN A 116 -11.77 -10.63 15.22
CA ASN A 116 -12.43 -11.88 14.82
C ASN A 116 -13.49 -11.77 13.69
N VAL A 117 -13.80 -10.58 13.18
CA VAL A 117 -14.76 -10.38 12.09
C VAL A 117 -14.04 -10.08 10.78
N ASN A 118 -13.13 -9.10 10.78
CA ASN A 118 -12.33 -8.72 9.63
C ASN A 118 -10.83 -8.63 10.00
N ASP A 119 -10.40 -9.57 10.83
CA ASP A 119 -9.07 -9.61 11.42
C ASP A 119 -8.07 -10.43 10.60
N LEU A 120 -7.14 -9.73 9.97
CA LEU A 120 -6.11 -10.31 9.13
C LEU A 120 -5.26 -11.35 9.86
N ARG A 121 -4.87 -11.04 11.10
CA ARG A 121 -4.05 -11.93 11.93
C ARG A 121 -4.83 -13.19 12.30
N ALA A 122 -6.11 -13.04 12.65
CA ALA A 122 -6.97 -14.18 12.94
C ALA A 122 -7.14 -15.08 11.70
N TYR A 123 -7.34 -14.50 10.51
CA TYR A 123 -7.45 -15.28 9.28
C TYR A 123 -6.16 -16.05 8.97
N MET A 124 -5.01 -15.37 8.97
CA MET A 124 -3.72 -15.98 8.63
C MET A 124 -3.31 -17.07 9.64
N THR A 125 -3.44 -16.82 10.95
CA THR A 125 -3.12 -17.83 11.98
C THR A 125 -4.01 -19.06 11.90
N ARG A 126 -5.32 -18.88 11.69
CA ARG A 126 -6.27 -19.99 11.57
C ARG A 126 -5.99 -20.87 10.35
N ALA A 127 -5.48 -20.29 9.27
CA ALA A 127 -5.03 -21.03 8.08
C ALA A 127 -3.62 -21.66 8.25
N GLY A 128 -2.98 -21.49 9.40
CA GLY A 128 -1.63 -21.98 9.67
C GLY A 128 -0.54 -21.26 8.86
N ILE A 129 -0.80 -20.02 8.43
CA ILE A 129 0.19 -19.17 7.74
C ILE A 129 1.08 -18.53 8.80
N ARG A 130 2.40 -18.65 8.61
CA ARG A 130 3.36 -17.94 9.46
C ARG A 130 3.25 -16.45 9.16
N MET A 131 3.09 -15.64 10.20
CA MET A 131 2.99 -14.19 10.02
C MET A 131 4.25 -13.61 9.37
N PRO A 132 4.09 -12.74 8.38
CA PRO A 132 5.16 -11.87 7.91
C PRO A 132 5.79 -11.08 9.07
N PRO A 133 7.07 -10.72 8.96
CA PRO A 133 7.66 -9.79 9.92
C PRO A 133 7.00 -8.41 9.75
N GLY A 134 6.73 -7.75 10.88
CA GLY A 134 6.23 -6.37 10.91
C GLY A 134 6.86 -5.60 12.07
N ARG A 135 6.13 -4.63 12.60
CA ARG A 135 6.60 -3.71 13.66
C ARG A 135 6.84 -4.43 14.99
N ALA A 136 5.89 -5.26 15.40
CA ALA A 136 5.92 -6.03 16.64
C ALA A 136 4.95 -7.23 16.55
N GLU A 137 4.98 -8.12 17.53
CA GLU A 137 3.96 -9.17 17.65
C GLU A 137 2.56 -8.55 17.83
N GLY A 138 1.58 -9.05 17.06
CA GLY A 138 0.24 -8.46 16.99
C GLY A 138 0.14 -7.17 16.16
N GLN A 139 1.26 -6.72 15.57
CA GLN A 139 1.36 -5.56 14.68
C GLN A 139 2.16 -5.94 13.44
N GLU A 140 1.93 -7.16 12.95
CA GLU A 140 2.63 -7.70 11.79
C GLU A 140 2.24 -6.99 10.49
N ASP A 141 1.06 -6.35 10.45
CA ASP A 141 0.56 -5.56 9.32
C ASP A 141 1.18 -4.15 9.23
N LEU A 142 2.10 -3.81 10.15
CA LEU A 142 2.74 -2.50 10.22
C LEU A 142 4.24 -2.58 9.96
N TYR A 143 4.80 -1.54 9.35
CA TYR A 143 6.24 -1.35 9.22
C TYR A 143 6.61 0.12 9.45
N VAL A 144 7.63 0.37 10.27
CA VAL A 144 8.08 1.73 10.57
C VAL A 144 9.37 2.04 9.81
N TYR A 145 9.42 3.21 9.20
CA TYR A 145 10.61 3.75 8.52
C TYR A 145 10.72 5.25 8.77
N THR A 146 11.85 5.86 8.41
CA THR A 146 12.05 7.31 8.50
C THR A 146 11.92 7.94 7.12
N ASP A 147 11.19 9.06 7.03
CA ASP A 147 11.13 9.88 5.81
C ASP A 147 12.42 10.70 5.59
N THR A 148 12.43 11.51 4.53
CA THR A 148 13.60 12.33 4.17
C THR A 148 13.94 13.40 5.19
N ASN A 149 12.96 13.82 5.99
CA ASN A 149 13.10 14.81 7.06
C ASN A 149 13.53 14.14 8.38
N GLY A 150 13.64 12.80 8.40
CA GLY A 150 14.01 12.03 9.59
C GLY A 150 12.83 11.77 10.53
N SER A 151 11.61 12.13 10.13
CA SER A 151 10.41 11.86 10.90
C SER A 151 9.97 10.40 10.70
N PRO A 152 9.45 9.73 11.74
CA PRO A 152 8.95 8.37 11.61
C PRO A 152 7.65 8.34 10.79
N GLN A 153 7.56 7.35 9.91
CA GLN A 153 6.41 7.00 9.09
C GLN A 153 6.03 5.54 9.34
N GLU A 154 4.74 5.23 9.24
CA GLU A 154 4.22 3.88 9.45
C GLU A 154 3.46 3.43 8.19
N ILE A 155 3.90 2.32 7.61
CA ILE A 155 3.20 1.63 6.52
C ILE A 155 2.21 0.66 7.15
N GLN A 156 1.00 0.58 6.59
CA GLN A 156 0.04 -0.46 6.94
C GLN A 156 -0.39 -1.27 5.71
N VAL A 157 -0.53 -2.58 5.90
CA VAL A 157 -1.09 -3.51 4.92
C VAL A 157 -2.51 -3.93 5.32
N CYS A 158 -3.46 -3.77 4.41
CA CYS A 158 -4.79 -4.36 4.49
C CYS A 158 -5.13 -5.08 3.19
N PHE A 159 -6.10 -6.00 3.23
CA PHE A 159 -6.65 -6.61 2.02
C PHE A 159 -8.08 -6.13 1.79
N GLN A 160 -8.44 -5.87 0.53
CA GLN A 160 -9.82 -5.56 0.15
C GLN A 160 -10.15 -6.16 -1.21
N TRP A 161 -11.44 -6.19 -1.54
CA TRP A 161 -11.90 -6.45 -2.89
C TRP A 161 -12.39 -5.14 -3.52
N ASN A 162 -11.93 -4.87 -4.74
CA ASN A 162 -12.37 -3.76 -5.55
C ASN A 162 -13.36 -4.24 -6.61
N ARG A 163 -14.51 -3.57 -6.70
CA ARG A 163 -15.48 -3.82 -7.77
C ARG A 163 -14.89 -3.50 -9.15
N PRO A 164 -15.38 -4.13 -10.24
CA PRO A 164 -14.92 -3.88 -11.61
C PRO A 164 -14.87 -2.41 -12.02
N THR A 165 -15.77 -1.59 -11.49
CA THR A 165 -15.92 -0.16 -11.80
C THR A 165 -15.14 0.76 -10.85
N THR A 166 -14.25 0.22 -10.01
CA THR A 166 -13.35 1.00 -9.15
C THR A 166 -12.25 1.64 -10.01
N PRO A 167 -11.96 2.96 -9.85
CA PRO A 167 -10.94 3.65 -10.64
C PRO A 167 -9.56 2.98 -10.55
N GLU A 168 -9.12 2.70 -9.33
CA GLU A 168 -7.81 2.14 -8.97
C GLU A 168 -7.67 0.62 -9.22
N GLY A 169 -8.47 0.08 -10.15
CA GLY A 169 -8.44 -1.32 -10.56
C GLY A 169 -9.39 -2.21 -9.76
N SER A 170 -9.59 -3.43 -10.28
CA SER A 170 -10.60 -4.38 -9.80
C SER A 170 -10.02 -5.72 -9.36
N GLY A 171 -10.80 -6.44 -8.56
CA GLY A 171 -10.46 -7.74 -7.99
C GLY A 171 -9.90 -7.64 -6.58
N ASN A 172 -9.24 -8.71 -6.13
CA ASN A 172 -8.61 -8.74 -4.81
C ASN A 172 -7.29 -7.97 -4.82
N VAL A 173 -7.12 -7.08 -3.85
CA VAL A 173 -5.98 -6.19 -3.78
C VAL A 173 -5.43 -6.11 -2.35
N MET A 174 -4.13 -5.88 -2.26
CA MET A 174 -3.47 -5.45 -1.04
C MET A 174 -3.36 -3.93 -1.07
N VAL A 175 -3.96 -3.27 -0.08
CA VAL A 175 -3.86 -1.82 0.12
C VAL A 175 -2.67 -1.55 1.01
N ILE A 176 -1.78 -0.67 0.55
CA ILE A 176 -0.56 -0.29 1.26
C ILE A 176 -0.63 1.21 1.50
N SER A 177 -0.93 1.62 2.72
CA SER A 177 -0.99 3.02 3.12
C SER A 177 0.31 3.45 3.82
N GLY A 178 0.54 4.76 3.98
CA GLY A 178 1.70 5.28 4.68
C GLY A 178 2.98 5.39 3.84
N LEU A 179 2.86 5.40 2.50
CA LEU A 179 4.00 5.47 1.60
C LEU A 179 4.38 6.93 1.30
N THR A 180 5.62 7.36 1.57
CA THR A 180 6.10 8.64 1.03
C THR A 180 6.13 8.60 -0.50
N PRO A 181 6.01 9.75 -1.21
CA PRO A 181 5.97 9.77 -2.66
C PRO A 181 7.15 9.05 -3.33
N ASP A 182 8.37 9.24 -2.81
CA ASP A 182 9.55 8.55 -3.35
C ASP A 182 9.55 7.04 -3.08
N LEU A 183 9.09 6.61 -1.89
CA LEU A 183 8.95 5.19 -1.60
C LEU A 183 7.92 4.55 -2.54
N ALA A 184 6.80 5.22 -2.79
CA ALA A 184 5.77 4.73 -3.70
C ALA A 184 6.31 4.55 -5.12
N ARG A 185 7.00 5.55 -5.68
CA ARG A 185 7.65 5.45 -6.99
C ARG A 185 8.69 4.34 -7.06
N MET A 186 9.50 4.17 -6.01
CA MET A 186 10.52 3.14 -5.99
C MET A 186 9.91 1.74 -5.89
N LEU A 187 8.87 1.56 -5.06
CA LEU A 187 8.14 0.28 -4.98
C LEU A 187 7.54 -0.11 -6.32
N ASP A 188 6.92 0.84 -6.99
CA ASP A 188 6.31 0.67 -8.30
C ASP A 188 7.33 0.22 -9.35
N GLN A 189 8.43 0.97 -9.48
CA GLN A 189 9.54 0.60 -10.35
C GLN A 189 10.11 -0.80 -10.04
N MET A 190 10.15 -1.21 -8.78
CA MET A 190 10.59 -2.55 -8.39
C MET A 190 9.56 -3.66 -8.66
N ILE A 191 8.27 -3.33 -8.76
CA ILE A 191 7.17 -4.30 -8.93
C ILE A 191 6.87 -4.55 -10.40
N ASP A 192 6.70 -3.51 -11.22
CA ASP A 192 6.33 -3.64 -12.63
C ASP A 192 7.20 -2.84 -13.60
N GLY A 193 8.29 -2.25 -13.10
CA GLY A 193 9.42 -1.79 -13.92
C GLY A 193 9.31 -0.35 -14.40
N LYS A 194 8.20 0.34 -14.15
CA LYS A 194 8.02 1.76 -14.47
C LYS A 194 7.37 2.49 -13.30
N PRO A 195 7.86 3.68 -12.91
CA PRO A 195 7.16 4.51 -11.94
C PRO A 195 5.96 5.20 -12.62
N ASP A 196 4.79 4.56 -12.61
CA ASP A 196 3.52 5.09 -13.08
C ASP A 196 2.38 4.80 -12.09
N ALA A 197 1.54 5.79 -11.84
CA ALA A 197 0.50 5.71 -10.81
C ALA A 197 -0.77 4.97 -11.28
N GLN A 198 -0.81 4.52 -12.53
CA GLN A 198 -2.05 4.26 -13.26
C GLN A 198 -2.07 2.90 -13.97
N GLU A 199 -0.96 2.39 -14.44
CA GLU A 199 -0.89 1.13 -15.17
C GLU A 199 -0.31 0.04 -14.25
N GLY A 200 -0.10 -1.15 -14.78
CA GLY A 200 0.55 -2.21 -14.00
C GLY A 200 -0.28 -2.80 -12.85
N ARG A 201 0.45 -3.44 -11.93
CA ARG A 201 -0.14 -4.14 -10.77
C ARG A 201 -0.12 -3.28 -9.51
N PHE A 202 0.72 -2.25 -9.46
CA PHE A 202 0.89 -1.37 -8.32
C PHE A 202 0.48 0.04 -8.71
N ARG A 203 -0.56 0.59 -8.07
CA ARG A 203 -1.21 1.82 -8.53
C ARG A 203 -1.52 2.77 -7.40
N LEU A 204 -1.63 4.04 -7.70
CA LEU A 204 -2.13 5.03 -6.73
C LEU A 204 -3.65 4.89 -6.55
N ARG A 205 -4.11 4.94 -5.30
CA ARG A 205 -5.54 4.95 -4.97
C ARG A 205 -6.27 6.12 -5.66
N GLY A 206 -7.47 5.86 -6.18
CA GLY A 206 -8.33 6.86 -6.81
C GLY A 206 -7.96 7.23 -8.24
N ILE A 207 -6.90 6.64 -8.81
CA ILE A 207 -6.50 6.90 -10.20
C ILE A 207 -7.14 5.88 -11.13
N ALA A 208 -8.04 6.36 -12.01
CA ALA A 208 -8.69 5.58 -13.07
C ALA A 208 -7.68 4.98 -14.04
N ASN A 209 -8.01 3.89 -14.72
CA ASN A 209 -7.13 3.29 -15.74
C ASN A 209 -6.91 4.23 -16.93
N GLY A 210 -5.72 4.14 -17.54
CA GLY A 210 -5.36 4.94 -18.71
C GLY A 210 -6.19 4.57 -19.93
N THR A 211 -6.23 5.48 -20.92
CA THR A 211 -6.72 5.12 -22.25
C THR A 211 -5.62 4.39 -23.01
N PRO A 212 -5.93 3.39 -23.85
CA PRO A 212 -4.93 2.71 -24.68
C PRO A 212 -4.08 3.72 -25.47
N ASN A 213 -2.76 3.59 -25.40
CA ASN A 213 -1.77 4.49 -26.04
C ASN A 213 -1.76 5.94 -25.51
N GLY A 214 -2.39 6.20 -24.36
CA GLY A 214 -2.25 7.47 -23.64
C GLY A 214 -0.93 7.55 -22.88
N PRO A 215 -0.46 8.76 -22.52
CA PRO A 215 0.63 8.91 -21.56
C PRO A 215 0.17 8.41 -20.18
N GLY A 216 1.07 7.76 -19.45
CA GLY A 216 0.85 7.39 -18.05
C GLY A 216 0.73 8.60 -17.13
N VAL A 217 0.23 8.37 -15.92
CA VAL A 217 0.12 9.40 -14.87
C VAL A 217 1.24 9.21 -13.86
N GLU A 218 1.91 10.30 -13.50
CA GLU A 218 2.95 10.27 -12.46
C GLU A 218 2.32 10.14 -11.06
N TRP A 219 3.04 9.48 -10.15
CA TRP A 219 2.70 9.49 -8.72
C TRP A 219 2.57 10.93 -8.21
N SER A 220 1.46 11.22 -7.53
CA SER A 220 1.18 12.55 -6.98
C SER A 220 2.15 12.92 -5.86
N ALA A 221 2.22 14.22 -5.54
CA ALA A 221 3.08 14.79 -4.51
C ALA A 221 4.59 14.54 -4.69
N ASN A 222 5.41 15.18 -3.87
CA ASN A 222 6.83 14.88 -3.73
C ASN A 222 7.21 15.10 -2.25
N ASN A 223 8.45 14.79 -1.88
CA ASN A 223 8.84 14.82 -0.47
C ASN A 223 8.95 16.25 0.13
N SER A 224 8.74 17.31 -0.67
CA SER A 224 8.64 18.68 -0.14
C SER A 224 7.27 19.00 0.44
N PHE A 225 6.25 18.19 0.14
CA PHE A 225 4.92 18.35 0.69
C PHE A 225 4.82 17.66 2.04
N GLY A 226 4.44 18.42 3.05
CA GLY A 226 4.12 17.86 4.35
C GLY A 226 2.69 17.33 4.45
N ARG A 227 2.43 16.63 5.55
CA ARG A 227 1.15 15.95 5.80
C ARG A 227 0.00 16.95 5.86
N GLY A 228 -1.08 16.65 5.14
CA GLY A 228 -2.26 17.52 5.05
C GLY A 228 -2.17 18.60 3.97
N ALA A 229 -1.12 18.61 3.14
CA ALA A 229 -1.05 19.48 1.97
C ALA A 229 -2.28 19.31 1.05
N GLY A 230 -2.89 20.43 0.65
CA GLY A 230 -4.01 20.45 -0.28
C GLY A 230 -3.53 20.39 -1.74
N ALA A 231 -4.13 19.50 -2.54
CA ALA A 231 -3.86 19.34 -3.98
C ALA A 231 -2.37 19.19 -4.36
N PRO A 232 -1.60 18.29 -3.72
CA PRO A 232 -0.18 18.13 -4.01
C PRO A 232 0.04 17.51 -5.41
N THR A 233 1.06 17.99 -6.12
CA THR A 233 1.45 17.52 -7.45
C THR A 233 2.89 17.01 -7.46
N ALA A 234 3.26 16.21 -8.46
CA ALA A 234 4.61 15.63 -8.54
C ALA A 234 5.71 16.69 -8.66
N THR A 235 5.46 17.77 -9.40
CA THR A 235 6.43 18.84 -9.70
C THR A 235 6.20 20.13 -8.92
N GLY A 236 5.17 20.16 -8.06
CA GLY A 236 4.85 21.34 -7.26
C GLY A 236 5.86 21.60 -6.14
N ALA A 237 5.86 22.83 -5.62
CA ALA A 237 6.64 23.21 -4.45
C ALA A 237 5.78 23.09 -3.19
N GLY A 238 6.17 22.20 -2.27
CA GLY A 238 5.62 22.15 -0.92
C GLY A 238 6.32 23.11 0.04
N ASN A 239 5.95 23.04 1.32
CA ASN A 239 6.60 23.79 2.39
C ASN A 239 7.69 22.89 3.00
N THR A 240 8.94 23.01 2.53
CA THR A 240 10.07 22.21 3.03
C THR A 240 10.43 22.60 4.47
N ARG A 241 9.69 22.08 5.45
CA ARG A 241 9.96 22.25 6.88
C ARG A 241 10.52 20.94 7.43
N ASP A 242 11.68 21.01 8.05
CA ASP A 242 12.39 19.83 8.58
C ASP A 242 11.60 19.16 9.72
N GLU A 243 10.77 19.94 10.44
CA GLU A 243 9.89 19.46 11.49
C GLU A 243 8.59 18.79 10.99
N GLU A 244 8.29 18.89 9.69
CA GLU A 244 7.04 18.39 9.13
C GLU A 244 7.23 16.96 8.61
N GLN A 245 6.28 16.08 8.96
CA GLN A 245 6.19 14.75 8.35
C GLN A 245 5.85 14.88 6.86
N VAL A 246 6.59 14.16 6.02
CA VAL A 246 6.29 14.08 4.59
C VAL A 246 4.90 13.47 4.38
N ILE A 247 4.16 13.98 3.40
CA ILE A 247 2.86 13.44 3.03
C ILE A 247 2.95 11.95 2.67
N THR A 248 1.92 11.19 3.00
CA THR A 248 1.82 9.77 2.67
C THR A 248 0.74 9.52 1.62
N LEU A 249 1.00 8.56 0.75
CA LEU A 249 0.12 8.06 -0.29
C LEU A 249 -0.38 6.66 0.07
N THR A 250 -1.43 6.22 -0.63
CA THR A 250 -1.93 4.86 -0.54
C THR A 250 -1.87 4.19 -1.90
N ALA A 251 -1.18 3.05 -1.96
CA ALA A 251 -1.06 2.23 -3.14
C ALA A 251 -2.03 1.04 -3.09
N ILE A 252 -2.46 0.62 -4.28
CA ILE A 252 -3.26 -0.58 -4.51
C ILE A 252 -2.37 -1.56 -5.27
N TYR A 253 -2.10 -2.69 -4.64
CA TYR A 253 -1.35 -3.77 -5.26
C TYR A 253 -2.31 -4.91 -5.62
N LYS A 254 -2.47 -5.18 -6.91
CA LYS A 254 -3.31 -6.27 -7.41
C LYS A 254 -2.71 -7.63 -7.05
N MET A 255 -3.48 -8.42 -6.32
CA MET A 255 -3.09 -9.78 -5.92
C MET A 255 -3.38 -10.77 -7.04
N ASN A 256 -2.48 -11.74 -7.20
CA ASN A 256 -2.70 -12.87 -8.09
C ASN A 256 -3.63 -13.87 -7.41
N GLN A 257 -4.44 -14.55 -8.21
CA GLN A 257 -5.27 -15.68 -7.80
C GLN A 257 -4.84 -16.89 -8.62
#